data_AF-W2XTV3-F1
#
_entry.id   AF-W2XTV3-F1
#
_cell.length_a   1.000
_cell.length_b   1.000
_cell.length_c   1.000
_cell.angle_alpha   90.00
_cell.angle_beta   90.00
_cell.angle_gamma   90.00
#
_symmetry.space_group_name_H-M   'P 1'
#
loop_
_entity.id
_entity.type
_entity.pdbx_description
1 polymer ?
#
loop_
_entity_poly.entity_id
_entity_poly.type
_entity_poly.pdbx_seq_one_letter_code
_entity_poly.pdbx_strand_id
1 'polypeptide(L)'
;MLGSEFAVKIDKRLRVVYDPDMPFGGKSILWAGDFLQLEALMGTPLCCALYKLNQNAILIEERDLMRRFRVFFLNSQQRAHDCPQQQKILDAFRTLPLTYPDGSSSSGCQQLSDKLIDAVITELTATEVVEDPAWLDEATVLVTSNIDKAALTACAAKLLASRTDTVVFRRKKPVTHFPKVLLDLLYDSKDYPNLFGYFVRVDQLKF
;
A
#
# COMPACT_ATOMS: atom_id res chain seq x y z
N MET A 1 -5.67 0.96 -3.18
CA MET A 1 -5.79 1.34 -4.61
C MET A 1 -7.21 1.09 -5.07
N LEU A 2 -7.64 1.76 -6.14
CA LEU A 2 -8.97 1.58 -6.70
C LEU A 2 -8.95 0.43 -7.71
N GLY A 3 -9.92 -0.48 -7.58
CA GLY A 3 -10.24 -1.44 -8.62
C GLY A 3 -10.76 -0.72 -9.86
N SER A 4 -10.56 -1.33 -11.01
CA SER A 4 -10.78 -0.72 -12.31
C SER A 4 -12.25 -0.36 -12.56
N GLU A 5 -13.18 -1.09 -11.91
CA GLU A 5 -14.63 -0.84 -11.97
C GLU A 5 -15.04 0.51 -11.35
N PHE A 6 -14.16 1.17 -10.58
CA PHE A 6 -14.45 2.48 -9.99
C PHE A 6 -14.59 3.58 -11.04
N ALA A 7 -13.81 3.54 -12.12
CA ALA A 7 -13.85 4.59 -13.14
C ALA A 7 -15.21 4.65 -13.84
N VAL A 8 -15.77 3.47 -14.17
CA VAL A 8 -17.12 3.33 -14.74
C VAL A 8 -18.19 3.81 -13.76
N LYS A 9 -18.06 3.50 -12.47
CA LYS A 9 -19.00 3.97 -11.44
C LYS A 9 -18.99 5.49 -11.29
N ILE A 10 -17.81 6.10 -11.35
CA ILE A 10 -17.65 7.55 -11.30
C ILE A 10 -18.27 8.20 -12.53
N ASP A 11 -17.97 7.70 -13.73
CA ASP A 11 -18.57 8.16 -14.98
C ASP A 11 -20.10 8.12 -14.94
N LYS A 12 -20.67 6.96 -14.61
CA LYS A 12 -22.14 6.78 -14.51
C LYS A 12 -22.77 7.74 -13.52
N ARG A 13 -22.17 7.94 -12.34
CA ARG A 13 -22.67 8.91 -11.36
C ARG A 13 -22.61 10.34 -11.87
N LEU A 14 -21.50 10.75 -12.48
CA LEU A 14 -21.35 12.12 -12.97
C LEU A 14 -22.29 12.41 -14.14
N ARG A 15 -22.54 11.43 -15.02
CA ARG A 15 -23.53 11.55 -16.10
C ARG A 15 -24.94 11.76 -15.58
N VAL A 16 -25.34 11.02 -14.54
CA VAL A 16 -26.65 11.19 -13.90
C VAL A 16 -26.80 12.57 -13.26
N VAL A 17 -25.73 13.11 -12.69
CA VAL A 17 -25.78 14.39 -11.94
C VAL A 17 -25.68 15.61 -12.83
N TYR A 18 -24.89 15.55 -13.91
CA TYR A 18 -24.54 16.73 -14.71
C TYR A 18 -25.09 16.67 -16.13
N ASP A 19 -24.54 15.79 -16.96
CA ASP A 19 -24.91 15.68 -18.37
C ASP A 19 -24.84 14.20 -18.79
N PRO A 20 -25.96 13.56 -19.15
CA PRO A 20 -26.00 12.14 -19.47
C PRO A 20 -25.28 11.80 -20.78
N ASP A 21 -25.13 12.75 -21.69
CA ASP A 21 -24.60 12.53 -23.04
C ASP A 21 -23.08 12.74 -23.10
N MET A 22 -22.51 13.41 -22.10
CA MET A 22 -21.08 13.72 -22.03
C MET A 22 -20.33 12.77 -21.09
N PRO A 23 -19.15 12.24 -21.48
CA PRO A 23 -18.28 11.49 -20.57
C PRO A 23 -18.02 12.27 -19.29
N PHE A 24 -18.09 11.58 -18.15
CA PHE A 24 -17.97 12.15 -16.80
C PHE A 24 -18.88 13.36 -16.56
N GLY A 25 -20.05 13.43 -17.22
CA GLY A 25 -20.97 14.56 -17.07
C GLY A 25 -20.38 15.89 -17.55
N GLY A 26 -19.50 15.85 -18.55
CA GLY A 26 -18.82 17.03 -19.09
C GLY A 26 -17.73 17.61 -18.17
N LYS A 27 -17.34 16.90 -17.10
CA LYS A 27 -16.28 17.34 -16.20
C LYS A 27 -14.91 16.92 -16.71
N SER A 28 -13.94 17.82 -16.56
CA SER A 28 -12.53 17.49 -16.76
C SER A 28 -12.03 16.64 -15.60
N ILE A 29 -11.42 15.49 -15.93
CA ILE A 29 -10.89 14.56 -14.94
C ILE A 29 -9.36 14.51 -15.10
N LEU A 30 -8.66 14.57 -13.96
CA LEU A 30 -7.22 14.36 -13.88
C LEU A 30 -6.96 13.14 -12.98
N TRP A 31 -6.37 12.10 -13.56
CA TRP A 31 -5.89 10.95 -12.81
C TRP A 31 -4.39 11.10 -12.54
N ALA A 32 -3.98 10.83 -11.30
CA ALA A 32 -2.58 10.78 -10.91
C ALA A 32 -2.35 9.56 -10.01
N GLY A 33 -1.28 8.83 -10.26
CA GLY A 33 -0.96 7.61 -9.53
C GLY A 33 0.29 6.93 -10.08
N ASP A 34 0.61 5.79 -9.49
CA ASP A 34 1.75 4.95 -9.87
C ASP A 34 1.26 3.49 -9.93
N PHE A 35 1.28 2.92 -11.13
CA PHE A 35 0.80 1.56 -11.41
C PHE A 35 1.70 0.47 -10.82
N LEU A 36 2.90 0.82 -10.36
CA LEU A 36 3.84 -0.09 -9.70
C LEU A 36 3.65 -0.10 -8.18
N GLN A 37 2.73 0.69 -7.63
CA GLN A 37 2.32 0.56 -6.23
C GLN A 37 1.49 -0.73 -6.04
N LEU A 38 1.19 -1.08 -4.78
CA LEU A 38 0.38 -2.27 -4.45
C LEU A 38 -0.88 -2.39 -5.33
N GLU A 39 -1.29 -3.62 -5.60
CA GLU A 39 -2.51 -3.84 -6.37
C GLU A 39 -3.77 -3.41 -5.59
N ALA A 40 -4.87 -3.22 -6.31
CA ALA A 40 -6.17 -3.03 -5.68
C ALA A 40 -6.55 -4.31 -4.93
N LEU A 41 -6.81 -4.19 -3.63
CA LEU A 41 -7.17 -5.32 -2.76
C LEU A 41 -8.51 -5.97 -3.16
N MET A 42 -9.37 -5.22 -3.85
CA MET A 42 -10.67 -5.67 -4.36
C MET A 42 -10.90 -5.13 -5.76
N GLY A 43 -11.49 -5.97 -6.63
CA GLY A 43 -11.74 -5.66 -8.03
C GLY A 43 -10.55 -5.98 -8.92
N THR A 44 -10.69 -5.66 -10.20
CA THR A 44 -9.61 -5.87 -11.19
C THR A 44 -8.58 -4.75 -11.05
N PRO A 45 -7.26 -5.02 -11.01
CA PRO A 45 -6.27 -3.96 -11.07
C PRO A 45 -6.43 -3.14 -12.36
N LEU A 46 -6.34 -1.81 -12.26
CA LEU A 46 -6.52 -0.91 -13.42
C LEU A 46 -5.58 -1.24 -14.58
N CYS A 47 -4.32 -1.61 -14.28
CA CYS A 47 -3.38 -2.07 -15.31
C CYS A 47 -3.90 -3.34 -16.04
N CYS A 48 -4.48 -4.30 -15.33
CA CYS A 48 -5.02 -5.50 -15.96
C CYS A 48 -6.20 -5.18 -16.90
N ALA A 49 -7.08 -4.26 -16.53
CA ALA A 49 -8.23 -3.88 -17.35
C ALA A 49 -7.83 -3.14 -18.63
N LEU A 50 -6.77 -2.33 -18.56
CA LEU A 50 -6.23 -1.60 -19.71
C LEU A 50 -5.55 -2.51 -20.74
N TYR A 51 -4.83 -3.53 -20.28
CA TYR A 51 -3.88 -4.29 -21.11
C TYR A 51 -4.28 -5.73 -21.42
N LYS A 52 -5.21 -6.36 -20.67
CA LYS A 52 -5.67 -7.73 -20.97
C LYS A 52 -6.92 -7.72 -21.85
N LEU A 53 -6.94 -8.61 -22.84
CA LEU A 53 -8.18 -8.92 -23.57
C LEU A 53 -9.16 -9.56 -22.58
N ASN A 54 -10.22 -8.83 -22.22
CA ASN A 54 -11.22 -9.28 -21.27
C ASN A 54 -12.60 -9.31 -21.94
N GLN A 55 -13.36 -10.37 -21.66
CA GLN A 55 -14.74 -10.52 -22.15
C GLN A 55 -15.76 -9.85 -21.22
N ASN A 56 -15.35 -9.37 -20.04
CA ASN A 56 -16.21 -8.67 -19.10
C ASN A 56 -16.57 -7.27 -19.62
N ALA A 57 -17.88 -7.05 -19.84
CA ALA A 57 -18.40 -5.80 -20.38
C ALA A 57 -18.02 -4.55 -19.57
N ILE A 58 -17.93 -4.65 -18.23
CA ILE A 58 -17.55 -3.52 -17.37
C ILE A 58 -16.09 -3.12 -17.64
N LEU A 59 -15.21 -4.11 -17.83
CA LEU A 59 -13.79 -3.87 -18.10
C LEU A 59 -13.55 -3.36 -19.52
N ILE A 60 -14.40 -3.75 -20.48
CA ILE A 60 -14.39 -3.19 -21.84
C ILE A 60 -14.80 -1.71 -21.80
N GLU A 61 -15.91 -1.40 -21.15
CA GLU A 61 -16.41 -0.02 -20.98
C GLU A 61 -15.36 0.88 -20.31
N GLU A 62 -14.70 0.36 -19.28
CA GLU A 62 -13.63 1.04 -18.58
C GLU A 62 -12.41 1.30 -19.46
N ARG A 63 -11.94 0.29 -20.20
CA ARG A 63 -10.83 0.45 -21.15
C ARG A 63 -11.13 1.55 -22.16
N ASP A 64 -12.37 1.61 -22.66
CA ASP A 64 -12.80 2.63 -23.61
C ASP A 64 -12.88 4.02 -22.99
N LEU A 65 -13.24 4.14 -21.70
CA LEU A 65 -13.16 5.38 -20.93
C LEU A 65 -11.71 5.83 -20.74
N MET A 66 -10.83 4.92 -20.31
CA MET A 66 -9.44 5.25 -19.99
C MET A 66 -8.62 5.61 -21.22
N ARG A 67 -8.91 5.01 -22.39
CA ARG A 67 -8.29 5.38 -23.67
C ARG A 67 -8.52 6.83 -24.10
N ARG A 68 -9.50 7.52 -23.51
CA ARG A 68 -9.77 8.94 -23.79
C ARG A 68 -8.78 9.87 -23.07
N PHE A 69 -8.05 9.38 -22.09
CA PHE A 69 -7.09 10.18 -21.33
C PHE A 69 -5.74 10.25 -22.05
N ARG A 70 -5.15 11.45 -22.03
CA ARG A 70 -3.76 11.63 -22.42
C ARG A 70 -2.87 11.27 -21.23
N VAL A 71 -1.92 10.36 -21.45
CA VAL A 71 -1.01 9.88 -20.41
C VAL A 71 0.28 10.71 -20.43
N PHE A 72 0.72 11.15 -19.25
CA PHE A 72 1.99 11.84 -19.05
C PHE A 72 2.81 11.11 -17.99
N PHE A 73 4.07 10.81 -18.31
CA PHE A 73 4.99 10.14 -17.40
C PHE A 73 5.88 11.18 -16.70
N LEU A 74 5.97 11.08 -15.37
CA LEU A 74 6.89 11.87 -14.56
C LEU A 74 8.18 11.07 -14.36
N ASN A 75 9.29 11.59 -14.87
CA ASN A 75 10.57 10.85 -14.91
C ASN A 75 11.56 11.28 -13.82
N SER A 76 11.24 12.32 -13.05
CA SER A 76 12.13 12.84 -12.00
C SER A 76 11.63 12.43 -10.62
N GLN A 77 12.47 11.70 -9.86
CA GLN A 77 12.21 11.35 -8.47
C GLN A 77 12.77 12.41 -7.53
N GLN A 78 11.88 13.07 -6.78
CA GLN A 78 12.26 14.12 -5.84
C GLN A 78 12.45 13.59 -4.40
N ARG A 79 11.79 12.48 -4.03
CA ARG A 79 11.79 11.99 -2.65
C ARG A 79 13.15 11.48 -2.16
N ALA A 80 13.90 10.85 -3.05
CA ALA A 80 15.23 10.31 -2.78
C ALA A 80 16.29 11.03 -3.62
N HIS A 81 16.06 12.32 -3.93
CA HIS A 81 16.92 13.11 -4.83
C HIS A 81 18.40 13.05 -4.41
N ASP A 82 18.66 13.09 -3.11
CA ASP A 82 20.02 13.13 -2.56
C ASP A 82 20.60 11.74 -2.25
N CYS A 83 19.91 10.66 -2.63
CA CYS A 83 20.35 9.28 -2.40
C CYS A 83 20.46 8.49 -3.73
N PRO A 84 21.60 8.57 -4.43
CA PRO A 84 21.80 7.89 -5.72
C PRO A 84 21.63 6.37 -5.64
N GLN A 85 22.02 5.77 -4.52
CA GLN A 85 21.87 4.32 -4.30
C GLN A 85 20.39 3.93 -4.25
N GLN A 86 19.57 4.68 -3.51
CA GLN A 86 18.12 4.43 -3.44
C GLN A 86 17.44 4.65 -4.79
N GLN A 87 17.85 5.66 -5.56
CA GLN A 87 17.33 5.87 -6.92
C GLN A 87 17.62 4.67 -7.82
N LYS A 88 18.88 4.20 -7.85
CA LYS A 88 19.29 3.05 -8.64
C LYS A 88 18.52 1.78 -8.28
N ILE A 89 18.29 1.55 -6.99
CA ILE A 89 17.48 0.42 -6.51
C ILE A 89 16.04 0.58 -6.99
N LEU A 90 15.43 1.75 -6.77
CA LEU A 90 14.05 2.00 -7.18
C LEU A 90 13.85 1.84 -8.69
N ASP A 91 14.79 2.29 -9.52
CA ASP A 91 14.72 2.12 -10.98
C ASP A 91 14.80 0.64 -11.39
N ALA A 92 15.64 -0.15 -10.71
CA ALA A 92 15.72 -1.59 -10.92
C ALA A 92 14.41 -2.30 -10.54
N PHE A 93 13.83 -2.00 -9.37
CA PHE A 93 12.55 -2.55 -8.92
C PHE A 93 11.35 -2.09 -9.76
N ARG A 94 11.47 -0.92 -10.41
CA ARG A 94 10.43 -0.35 -11.27
C ARG A 94 10.60 -0.68 -12.76
N THR A 95 11.59 -1.49 -13.12
CA THR A 95 11.79 -1.91 -14.51
C THR A 95 10.61 -2.78 -14.94
N LEU A 96 9.72 -2.19 -15.74
CA LEU A 96 8.62 -2.90 -16.38
C LEU A 96 9.19 -3.94 -17.36
N PRO A 97 8.53 -5.11 -17.54
CA PRO A 97 8.90 -6.06 -18.58
C PRO A 97 8.98 -5.36 -19.94
N LEU A 98 10.03 -5.63 -20.72
CA LEU A 98 10.23 -5.09 -22.08
C LEU A 98 9.05 -5.42 -23.02
N THR A 99 8.37 -6.52 -22.74
CA THR A 99 7.19 -7.00 -23.46
C THR A 99 6.08 -7.24 -22.45
N TYR A 100 4.91 -6.66 -22.71
CA TYR A 100 3.72 -6.87 -21.88
C TYR A 100 3.36 -8.37 -21.87
N PRO A 101 3.06 -8.98 -20.71
CA PRO A 101 2.69 -10.38 -20.64
C PRO A 101 1.37 -10.59 -21.40
N ASP A 102 1.46 -11.28 -22.53
CA ASP A 102 0.40 -11.59 -23.49
C ASP A 102 -0.58 -12.68 -22.99
N GLY A 103 -0.54 -12.99 -21.69
CA GLY A 103 -1.34 -14.04 -21.08
C GLY A 103 -0.83 -15.46 -21.36
N SER A 104 0.16 -15.63 -22.23
CA SER A 104 1.02 -16.81 -22.18
C SER A 104 1.91 -16.68 -20.95
N SER A 105 2.21 -17.79 -20.28
CA SER A 105 3.08 -17.87 -19.12
C SER A 105 4.50 -17.42 -19.48
N SER A 106 4.69 -16.12 -19.65
CA SER A 106 5.97 -15.52 -19.98
C SER A 106 6.59 -15.06 -18.67
N SER A 107 7.81 -15.55 -18.48
CA SER A 107 8.88 -15.17 -17.57
C SER A 107 9.27 -13.69 -17.68
N GLY A 108 8.29 -12.78 -17.69
CA GLY A 108 8.46 -11.35 -17.90
C GLY A 108 8.87 -10.58 -16.64
N CYS A 109 8.71 -11.16 -15.45
CA CYS A 109 9.37 -10.65 -14.26
C CYS A 109 10.86 -11.04 -14.34
N GLN A 110 11.73 -10.08 -14.64
CA GLN A 110 13.15 -10.26 -14.33
C GLN A 110 13.26 -10.53 -12.83
N GLN A 111 13.74 -11.70 -12.45
CA GLN A 111 14.14 -11.94 -11.08
C GLN A 111 15.19 -10.90 -10.71
N LEU A 112 15.01 -10.24 -9.56
CA LEU A 112 16.03 -9.36 -9.00
C LEU A 112 17.31 -10.18 -8.88
N SER A 113 18.41 -9.68 -9.41
CA SER A 113 19.68 -10.40 -9.32
C SER A 113 20.04 -10.61 -7.85
N ASP A 114 20.56 -11.79 -7.49
CA ASP A 114 21.01 -12.10 -6.12
C ASP A 114 21.92 -11.01 -5.56
N LYS A 115 22.79 -10.41 -6.38
CA LYS A 115 23.64 -9.27 -6.01
C LYS A 115 22.89 -8.04 -5.49
N LEU A 116 21.67 -7.80 -5.97
CA LEU A 116 20.83 -6.67 -5.59
C LEU A 116 19.97 -7.01 -4.36
N ILE A 117 19.63 -8.29 -4.20
CA ILE A 117 19.00 -8.83 -2.99
C ILE A 117 20.00 -8.78 -1.83
N ASP A 118 21.20 -9.33 -2.02
CA ASP A 118 22.27 -9.37 -1.02
C ASP A 118 22.78 -7.98 -0.62
N ALA A 119 22.77 -7.02 -1.55
CA ALA A 119 23.16 -5.64 -1.27
C ALA A 119 22.12 -4.83 -0.48
N VAL A 120 20.88 -5.33 -0.37
CA VAL A 120 19.74 -4.63 0.25
C VAL A 120 19.19 -5.38 1.46
N ILE A 121 19.39 -6.69 1.52
CA ILE A 121 18.94 -7.58 2.60
C ILE A 121 20.15 -8.02 3.40
N THR A 122 20.44 -7.28 4.47
CA THR A 122 21.29 -7.77 5.56
C THR A 122 20.39 -8.38 6.60
N GLU A 123 20.54 -9.67 6.87
CA GLU A 123 19.85 -10.32 7.98
C GLU A 123 20.38 -9.73 9.30
N LEU A 124 19.48 -9.17 10.11
CA LEU A 124 19.82 -8.64 11.41
C LEU A 124 19.89 -9.76 12.43
N THR A 125 21.00 -9.84 13.15
CA THR A 125 21.15 -10.75 14.27
C THR A 125 20.50 -10.18 15.53
N ALA A 126 20.11 -11.07 16.46
CA ALA A 126 19.57 -10.64 17.75
C ALA A 126 20.56 -9.77 18.54
N THR A 127 21.86 -10.01 18.39
CA THR A 127 22.92 -9.24 19.06
C THR A 127 22.98 -7.81 18.55
N GLU A 128 22.97 -7.59 17.23
CA GLU A 128 23.01 -6.25 16.61
C GLU A 128 21.80 -5.40 17.03
N VAL A 129 20.62 -6.02 17.17
CA VAL A 129 19.40 -5.33 17.63
C VAL A 129 19.47 -4.94 19.11
N VAL A 130 20.16 -5.73 19.94
CA VAL A 130 20.31 -5.44 21.37
C VAL A 130 21.40 -4.39 21.61
N GLU A 131 22.48 -4.44 20.84
CA GLU A 131 23.62 -3.53 20.97
C GLU A 131 23.32 -2.12 20.49
N ASP A 132 22.45 -1.96 19.48
CA ASP A 132 22.02 -0.66 18.99
C ASP A 132 20.56 -0.34 19.41
N PRO A 133 20.36 0.50 20.45
CA PRO A 133 19.03 0.87 20.90
C PRO A 133 18.22 1.64 19.85
N ALA A 134 18.85 2.23 18.83
CA ALA A 134 18.15 2.93 17.75
C ALA A 134 17.20 2.00 16.97
N TRP A 135 17.43 0.69 16.97
CA TRP A 135 16.49 -0.30 16.39
C TRP A 135 15.11 -0.31 17.07
N LEU A 136 15.05 0.08 18.34
CA LEU A 136 13.80 0.17 19.09
C LEU A 136 13.23 1.60 19.10
N ASP A 137 14.09 2.60 19.12
CA ASP A 137 13.71 3.98 19.42
C ASP A 137 13.56 4.86 18.14
N GLU A 138 14.28 4.55 17.06
CA GLU A 138 14.36 5.38 15.84
C GLU A 138 14.03 4.64 14.54
N ALA A 139 14.28 3.33 14.50
CA ALA A 139 14.10 2.54 13.28
C ALA A 139 12.63 2.33 12.93
N THR A 140 12.31 2.45 11.63
CA THR A 140 11.01 2.04 11.10
C THR A 140 11.05 0.58 10.67
N VAL A 141 10.38 -0.29 11.42
CA VAL A 141 10.23 -1.71 11.07
C VAL A 141 9.02 -1.90 10.16
N LEU A 142 9.26 -2.41 8.96
CA LEU A 142 8.22 -2.77 8.00
C LEU A 142 7.92 -4.28 8.10
N VAL A 143 6.63 -4.61 8.08
CA VAL A 143 6.15 -5.99 8.14
C VAL A 143 5.05 -6.23 7.11
N THR A 144 4.85 -7.48 6.75
CA THR A 144 3.91 -7.90 5.69
C THR A 144 2.48 -8.05 6.19
N SER A 145 2.25 -8.18 7.50
CA SER A 145 0.91 -8.34 8.06
C SER A 145 0.63 -7.39 9.22
N ASN A 146 -0.66 -7.03 9.38
CA ASN A 146 -1.10 -6.26 10.53
C ASN A 146 -0.90 -7.03 11.84
N ILE A 147 -0.97 -8.37 11.81
CA ILE A 147 -0.81 -9.24 13.00
C ILE A 147 0.62 -9.11 13.53
N ASP A 148 1.61 -9.19 12.64
CA ASP A 148 3.03 -9.04 13.01
C ASP A 148 3.30 -7.61 13.48
N LYS A 149 2.75 -6.61 12.78
CA LYS A 149 2.89 -5.19 13.15
C LYS A 149 2.45 -4.96 14.57
N ALA A 150 1.30 -5.53 14.90
CA ALA A 150 0.67 -5.42 16.18
C ALA A 150 1.45 -6.12 17.30
N ALA A 151 1.92 -7.35 17.05
CA ALA A 151 2.77 -8.06 17.98
C ALA A 151 4.07 -7.27 18.26
N LEU A 152 4.75 -6.79 17.22
CA LEU A 152 5.98 -6.00 17.36
C LEU A 152 5.74 -4.67 18.07
N THR A 153 4.67 -3.94 17.71
CA THR A 153 4.31 -2.68 18.37
C THR A 153 4.00 -2.90 19.86
N ALA A 154 3.33 -4.00 20.21
CA ALA A 154 3.07 -4.36 21.60
C ALA A 154 4.35 -4.63 22.38
N CYS A 155 5.28 -5.38 21.79
CA CYS A 155 6.58 -5.68 22.40
C CYS A 155 7.41 -4.41 22.58
N ALA A 156 7.54 -3.58 21.54
CA ALA A 156 8.26 -2.32 21.58
C ALA A 156 7.69 -1.38 22.65
N ALA A 157 6.36 -1.23 22.72
CA ALA A 157 5.72 -0.37 23.73
C ALA A 157 5.97 -0.86 25.17
N LYS A 158 5.96 -2.19 25.42
CA LYS A 158 6.28 -2.76 26.74
C LYS A 158 7.73 -2.55 27.12
N LEU A 159 8.66 -2.73 26.18
CA LEU A 159 10.09 -2.50 26.40
C LEU A 159 10.38 -1.03 26.69
N LEU A 160 9.80 -0.12 25.91
CA LEU A 160 9.93 1.31 26.12
C LEU A 160 9.39 1.73 27.49
N ALA A 161 8.22 1.23 27.88
CA ALA A 161 7.64 1.47 29.19
C ALA A 161 8.52 0.97 30.33
N SER A 162 9.06 -0.24 30.20
CA SER A 162 10.03 -0.79 31.16
C SER A 162 11.29 0.05 31.27
N ARG A 163 11.78 0.63 30.17
CA ARG A 163 12.97 1.49 30.14
C ARG A 163 12.74 2.86 30.74
N THR A 164 11.54 3.41 30.57
CA THR A 164 11.20 4.79 30.93
C THR A 164 10.39 4.90 32.22
N ASP A 165 10.10 3.78 32.89
CA ASP A 165 9.22 3.69 34.06
C ASP A 165 7.85 4.33 33.82
N THR A 166 7.27 4.06 32.66
CA THR A 166 5.98 4.62 32.23
C THR A 166 4.93 3.54 32.08
N VAL A 167 3.66 3.94 32.16
CA VAL A 167 2.53 3.00 32.04
C VAL A 167 2.12 2.85 30.58
N VAL A 168 1.96 1.59 30.15
CA VAL A 168 1.36 1.24 28.85
C VAL A 168 -0.16 1.16 28.98
N PHE A 169 -0.86 2.00 28.23
CA PHE A 169 -2.31 2.00 28.06
C PHE A 169 -2.70 1.24 26.79
N ARG A 170 -3.66 0.33 26.92
CA ARG A 170 -4.31 -0.30 25.77
C ARG A 170 -5.58 0.48 25.44
N ARG A 171 -5.66 1.13 24.27
CA ARG A 171 -6.88 1.82 23.85
C ARG A 171 -7.75 0.89 23.01
N LYS A 172 -8.95 0.61 23.51
CA LYS A 172 -10.03 0.02 22.71
C LYS A 172 -11.02 1.11 22.36
N LYS A 173 -11.30 1.33 21.06
CA LYS A 173 -12.58 1.91 20.67
C LYS A 173 -13.52 0.73 20.44
N PRO A 174 -14.49 0.46 21.34
CA PRO A 174 -15.48 -0.57 21.07
C PRO A 174 -16.24 -0.18 19.81
N VAL A 175 -16.22 -1.06 18.82
CA VAL A 175 -16.93 -0.86 17.55
C VAL A 175 -18.36 -1.31 17.77
N THR A 176 -19.22 -0.40 18.22
CA THR A 176 -20.58 -0.76 18.67
C THR A 176 -21.59 -0.89 17.54
N HIS A 177 -21.35 -0.29 16.36
CA HIS A 177 -22.33 -0.22 15.28
C HIS A 177 -21.67 -0.45 13.90
N PHE A 178 -21.55 -1.71 13.47
CA PHE A 178 -21.16 -2.04 12.09
C PHE A 178 -22.20 -2.94 11.41
N PRO A 179 -22.42 -2.75 10.09
CA PRO A 179 -23.21 -3.68 9.29
C PRO A 179 -22.66 -5.10 9.42
N LYS A 180 -23.53 -6.10 9.62
CA LYS A 180 -23.11 -7.51 9.83
C LYS A 180 -22.17 -8.03 8.74
N VAL A 181 -22.39 -7.63 7.49
CA VAL A 181 -21.56 -7.99 6.33
C VAL A 181 -20.10 -7.54 6.45
N LEU A 182 -19.83 -6.52 7.25
CA LEU A 182 -18.48 -5.99 7.46
C LEU A 182 -17.83 -6.52 8.74
N LEU A 183 -18.56 -7.26 9.59
CA LEU A 183 -18.00 -7.79 10.84
C LEU A 183 -16.87 -8.79 10.58
N ASP A 184 -16.98 -9.61 9.54
CA ASP A 184 -15.96 -10.60 9.16
C ASP A 184 -14.68 -9.93 8.59
N LEU A 185 -14.78 -8.65 8.20
CA LEU A 185 -13.64 -7.83 7.76
C LEU A 185 -12.98 -7.06 8.91
N LEU A 186 -13.63 -7.03 10.08
CA LEU A 186 -13.09 -6.42 11.29
C LEU A 186 -12.39 -7.50 12.11
N TYR A 187 -11.20 -7.20 12.59
CA TYR A 187 -10.47 -8.14 13.45
C TYR A 187 -11.23 -8.39 14.76
N ASP A 188 -11.40 -9.66 15.15
CA ASP A 188 -11.92 -10.01 16.46
C ASP A 188 -10.85 -9.75 17.54
N SER A 189 -11.20 -8.94 18.53
CA SER A 189 -10.35 -8.65 19.68
C SER A 189 -10.12 -9.82 20.64
N LYS A 190 -10.96 -10.86 20.59
CA LYS A 190 -10.76 -12.13 21.30
C LYS A 190 -9.72 -12.98 20.60
N ASP A 191 -9.81 -13.08 19.29
CA ASP A 191 -8.95 -13.97 18.49
C ASP A 191 -7.59 -13.34 18.19
N TYR A 192 -7.53 -12.01 18.05
CA TYR A 192 -6.31 -11.27 17.70
C TYR A 192 -6.06 -10.06 18.62
N PRO A 193 -5.88 -10.29 19.94
CA PRO A 193 -5.80 -9.21 20.94
C PRO A 193 -4.66 -8.22 20.71
N ASN A 194 -3.59 -8.64 20.02
CA ASN A 194 -2.41 -7.83 19.77
C ASN A 194 -2.69 -6.69 18.76
N LEU A 195 -3.65 -6.85 17.84
CA LEU A 195 -4.00 -5.88 16.76
C LEU A 195 -4.50 -4.51 17.25
N PHE A 196 -4.67 -4.36 18.56
CA PHE A 196 -5.32 -3.22 19.19
C PHE A 196 -4.26 -2.47 20.00
N GLY A 197 -3.79 -1.37 19.41
CA GLY A 197 -2.55 -0.67 19.78
C GLY A 197 -2.38 -0.28 21.25
N TYR A 198 -1.10 -0.10 21.59
CA TYR A 198 -0.58 0.23 22.91
C TYR A 198 -0.05 1.68 22.87
N PHE A 199 -0.33 2.46 23.91
CA PHE A 199 0.14 3.83 24.09
C PHE A 199 0.95 3.89 25.37
N VAL A 200 1.97 4.73 25.43
CA VAL A 200 2.75 4.95 26.66
C VAL A 200 2.41 6.35 27.17
N ARG A 201 2.18 6.52 28.47
CA ARG A 201 2.03 7.87 29.05
C ARG A 201 3.41 8.49 29.20
N VAL A 202 3.74 9.43 28.32
CA VAL A 202 4.98 10.20 28.40
C VAL A 202 4.69 11.43 29.26
N ASP A 203 5.07 11.38 30.54
CA ASP A 203 5.08 12.56 31.39
C ASP A 203 6.36 13.36 31.02
N GLN A 204 6.20 14.41 30.19
CA GLN A 204 7.22 15.36 29.69
C GLN A 204 7.80 15.08 28.29
N LEU A 205 7.12 15.60 27.26
CA LEU A 205 7.80 16.08 26.05
C LEU A 205 8.14 17.56 26.27
N LYS A 206 9.40 17.88 26.53
CA LYS A 206 9.91 19.23 26.29
C LYS A 206 10.15 19.34 24.78
N PHE A 207 9.32 20.12 24.10
CA PHE A 207 9.60 20.63 22.77
C PHE A 207 10.67 21.73 22.85
#